data_AF-K7F636-F1
#
_entry.id   AF-K7F636-F1
#
_cell.length_a   1.000
_cell.length_b   1.000
_cell.length_c   1.000
_cell.angle_alpha   90.00
_cell.angle_beta   90.00
_cell.angle_gamma   90.00
#
_symmetry.space_group_name_H-M   'P 1'
#
loop_
_entity.id
_entity.type
_entity.pdbx_description
1 polymer ?
#
loop_
_entity_poly.entity_id
_entity_poly.type
_entity_poly.pdbx_seq_one_letter_code
_entity_poly.pdbx_strand_id
1 'polypeptide(L)'
;MLTGRLLFGSGNGSLTIVQNRITAFWFKGKELALAFGLTLSFSRLGSVLNFFFTQQFEIHFGIQWTLWGGTLLCILGFISAITVSVLDKVGMKQLGLDGVIQQESKKVRVQDVRRLPLRYWLLVLTIMFFYNGVFPFVADASKFIQDKSAGYSQQEAAYVAGAVYDSSLVLSAAVGILIDYVGLRGVFAVGCAVLTLPVFALLAFTFVPPLVSTVWLGITYSFAAASLWPSIPLVVPQATLGTAMGLATSVQMIGIGLSNLIVGHILGTKSSELKIPLWRWQQMMVFMLANTVACIMASVCLNVVDKQQGGTLNRSTKRSSAAEVRQPVDTAPLLDEVGDEGSIN
;
A
#
# COMPACT_ATOMS: atom_id res chain seq x y z
N MET A 1 4.74 26.79 7.55
CA MET A 1 3.82 25.68 7.23
C MET A 1 4.14 25.00 5.89
N LEU A 2 4.19 25.73 4.75
CA LEU A 2 4.38 25.12 3.42
C LEU A 2 5.70 24.34 3.27
N THR A 3 6.81 24.95 3.70
CA THR A 3 8.14 24.30 3.69
C THR A 3 8.17 23.01 4.50
N GLY A 4 7.50 22.98 5.65
CA GLY A 4 7.38 21.80 6.48
C GLY A 4 6.61 20.66 5.78
N ARG A 5 5.53 20.98 5.06
CA ARG A 5 4.77 19.98 4.28
C ARG A 5 5.59 19.43 3.12
N LEU A 6 6.39 20.27 2.45
CA LEU A 6 7.28 19.84 1.37
C LEU A 6 8.35 18.88 1.89
N LEU A 7 9.01 19.23 3.00
CA LEU A 7 10.06 18.41 3.61
C LEU A 7 9.51 17.09 4.18
N PHE A 8 8.34 17.14 4.83
CA PHE A 8 7.67 15.93 5.31
C PHE A 8 7.24 15.03 4.15
N GLY A 9 6.70 15.60 3.07
CA GLY A 9 6.29 14.86 1.89
C GLY A 9 7.45 14.16 1.16
N SER A 10 8.57 14.86 0.97
CA SER A 10 9.76 14.28 0.32
C SER A 10 10.39 13.14 1.14
N GLY A 11 10.39 13.29 2.47
CA GLY A 11 10.87 12.26 3.39
C GLY A 11 9.94 11.03 3.45
N ASN A 12 8.63 11.24 3.62
CA ASN A 12 7.66 10.17 3.80
C ASN A 12 7.60 9.20 2.61
N GLY A 13 7.62 9.73 1.38
CA GLY A 13 7.62 8.90 0.17
C GLY A 13 8.88 8.04 0.07
N SER A 14 10.04 8.64 0.32
CA SER A 14 11.34 7.95 0.27
C SER A 14 11.45 6.84 1.31
N LEU A 15 11.02 7.12 2.55
CA LEU A 15 11.01 6.14 3.64
C LEU A 15 10.11 4.94 3.30
N THR A 16 8.91 5.20 2.77
CA THR A 16 7.96 4.15 2.37
C THR A 16 8.55 3.25 1.28
N ILE A 17 9.24 3.83 0.29
CA ILE A 17 9.88 3.06 -0.80
C ILE A 17 10.98 2.15 -0.26
N VAL A 18 11.84 2.68 0.62
CA VAL A 18 12.92 1.92 1.24
C VAL A 18 12.36 0.79 2.10
N GLN A 19 11.34 1.08 2.92
CA GLN A 19 10.65 0.09 3.74
C GLN A 19 10.05 -1.03 2.89
N ASN A 20 9.27 -0.70 1.86
CA ASN A 20 8.68 -1.70 0.96
C ASN A 20 9.74 -2.54 0.24
N ARG A 21 10.89 -1.94 -0.12
CA ARG A 21 12.01 -2.65 -0.73
C ARG A 21 12.64 -3.63 0.24
N ILE A 22 12.94 -3.21 1.47
CA ILE A 22 13.52 -4.08 2.52
C ILE A 22 12.56 -5.25 2.77
N THR A 23 11.26 -4.98 2.97
CA THR A 23 10.25 -6.02 3.17
C THR A 23 10.21 -7.01 2.00
N ALA A 24 10.20 -6.53 0.76
CA ALA A 24 10.17 -7.39 -0.42
C ALA A 24 11.50 -8.14 -0.69
N PHE A 25 12.61 -7.67 -0.13
CA PHE A 25 13.90 -8.32 -0.25
C PHE A 25 14.03 -9.50 0.71
N TRP A 26 13.64 -9.29 1.97
CA TRP A 26 13.76 -10.29 3.05
C TRP A 26 12.63 -11.32 3.03
N PHE A 27 11.40 -10.92 2.73
CA PHE A 27 10.26 -11.83 2.66
C PHE A 27 9.99 -12.23 1.21
N LYS A 28 9.94 -13.54 0.92
CA LYS A 28 9.68 -14.07 -0.42
C LYS A 28 8.59 -15.15 -0.37
N GLY A 29 7.87 -15.30 -1.48
CA GLY A 29 6.86 -16.35 -1.62
C GLY A 29 5.67 -16.18 -0.67
N LYS A 30 5.49 -17.16 0.24
CA LYS A 30 4.29 -17.36 1.08
C LYS A 30 4.17 -16.42 2.29
N GLU A 31 5.15 -15.55 2.53
CA GLU A 31 5.13 -14.63 3.68
C GLU A 31 5.10 -13.16 3.24
N LEU A 32 5.13 -12.92 1.92
CA LEU A 32 5.29 -11.59 1.36
C LEU A 32 4.02 -10.73 1.57
N ALA A 33 2.82 -11.26 1.37
CA ALA A 33 1.61 -10.46 1.57
C ALA A 33 1.35 -10.22 3.06
N LEU A 34 1.67 -11.18 3.94
CA LEU A 34 1.66 -11.02 5.38
C LEU A 34 2.61 -9.90 5.82
N ALA A 35 3.85 -9.89 5.34
CA ALA A 35 4.83 -8.88 5.74
C ALA A 35 4.40 -7.45 5.33
N PHE A 36 3.85 -7.29 4.13
CA PHE A 36 3.23 -6.02 3.70
C PHE A 36 1.96 -5.68 4.52
N GLY A 37 1.13 -6.67 4.84
CA GLY A 37 -0.09 -6.49 5.65
C GLY A 37 0.23 -6.04 7.08
N LEU A 38 1.23 -6.63 7.72
CA LEU A 38 1.71 -6.23 9.05
C LEU A 38 2.30 -4.83 9.02
N THR A 39 3.13 -4.53 8.02
CA THR A 39 3.69 -3.19 7.83
C THR A 39 2.60 -2.13 7.72
N LEU A 40 1.57 -2.40 6.90
CA LEU A 40 0.43 -1.50 6.74
C LEU A 40 -0.38 -1.38 8.03
N SER A 41 -0.58 -2.49 8.76
CA SER A 41 -1.29 -2.49 10.04
C SER A 41 -0.58 -1.58 11.06
N PHE A 42 0.73 -1.72 11.24
CA PHE A 42 1.48 -0.83 12.14
C PHE A 42 1.45 0.65 11.69
N SER A 43 1.49 0.92 10.39
CA SER A 43 1.32 2.28 9.85
C SER A 43 -0.06 2.86 10.20
N ARG A 44 -1.12 2.05 10.12
CA ARG A 44 -2.48 2.47 10.50
C ARG A 44 -2.63 2.63 12.00
N LEU A 45 -2.03 1.76 12.80
CA LEU A 45 -2.02 1.90 14.26
C LEU A 45 -1.43 3.25 14.67
N GLY A 46 -0.33 3.67 14.03
CA GLY A 46 0.24 5.00 14.25
C GLY A 46 -0.73 6.14 13.96
N SER A 47 -1.56 6.01 12.91
CA SER A 47 -2.60 7.02 12.59
C SER A 47 -3.69 7.08 13.66
N VAL A 48 -4.15 5.92 14.13
CA VAL A 48 -5.15 5.80 15.20
C VAL A 48 -4.63 6.40 16.51
N LEU A 49 -3.40 6.01 16.90
CA LEU A 49 -2.74 6.56 18.08
C LEU A 49 -2.55 8.07 17.97
N ASN A 50 -2.22 8.59 16.78
CA ASN A 50 -2.14 10.03 16.55
C ASN A 50 -3.49 10.73 16.81
N PHE A 51 -4.60 10.20 16.31
CA PHE A 51 -5.91 10.81 16.58
C PHE A 51 -6.25 10.87 18.08
N PHE A 52 -5.99 9.80 18.82
CA PHE A 52 -6.28 9.76 20.26
C PHE A 52 -5.31 10.62 21.08
N PHE A 53 -4.00 10.43 20.89
CA PHE A 53 -3.01 11.12 21.71
C PHE A 53 -2.91 12.61 21.39
N THR A 54 -2.96 13.02 20.12
CA THR A 54 -2.80 14.44 19.78
C THR A 54 -3.88 15.30 20.45
N GLN A 55 -5.13 14.84 20.44
CA GLN A 55 -6.24 15.60 21.04
C GLN A 55 -6.15 15.65 22.57
N GLN A 56 -5.80 14.54 23.24
CA GLN A 56 -5.63 14.53 24.70
C GLN A 56 -4.43 15.38 25.15
N PHE A 57 -3.30 15.30 24.44
CA PHE A 57 -2.11 16.08 24.77
C PHE A 57 -2.32 17.58 24.57
N GLU A 58 -3.05 17.97 23.51
CA GLU A 58 -3.36 19.38 23.25
C GLU A 58 -4.18 20.00 24.39
N ILE A 59 -5.20 19.29 24.88
CA ILE A 59 -6.09 19.77 25.95
C ILE A 59 -5.34 19.91 27.29
N HIS A 60 -4.46 18.96 27.62
CA HIS A 60 -3.78 18.94 28.93
C HIS A 60 -2.49 19.75 28.99
N PHE A 61 -1.69 19.77 27.93
CA PHE A 61 -0.34 20.34 27.93
C PHE A 61 -0.17 21.50 26.94
N GLY A 62 -1.16 21.76 26.10
CA GLY A 62 -1.12 22.81 25.10
C GLY A 62 -0.32 22.45 23.84
N ILE A 63 -0.38 23.34 22.85
CA ILE A 63 0.14 23.12 21.50
C ILE A 63 1.68 22.92 21.46
N GLN A 64 2.42 23.63 22.32
CA GLN A 64 3.89 23.61 22.31
C GLN A 64 4.45 22.24 22.72
N TRP A 65 3.93 21.65 23.79
CA TRP A 65 4.35 20.33 24.27
C TRP A 65 3.89 19.21 23.33
N THR A 66 2.74 19.38 22.68
CA THR A 66 2.27 18.46 21.63
C THR A 66 3.25 18.39 20.45
N LEU A 67 3.79 19.54 20.01
CA LEU A 67 4.81 19.60 18.95
C LEU A 67 6.14 18.97 19.37
N TRP A 68 6.58 19.17 20.61
CA TRP A 68 7.76 18.49 21.16
C TRP A 68 7.55 16.97 21.26
N GLY A 69 6.36 16.51 21.63
CA GLY A 69 6.00 15.09 21.60
C GLY A 69 6.11 14.48 20.20
N GLY A 70 5.61 15.17 19.18
CA GLY A 70 5.79 14.77 17.78
C GLY A 70 7.27 14.74 17.36
N THR A 71 8.07 15.69 17.82
CA THR A 71 9.52 15.72 17.57
C THR A 71 10.24 14.52 18.19
N LEU A 72 9.88 14.15 19.43
CA LEU A 72 10.42 12.98 20.11
C LEU A 72 10.07 11.67 19.36
N LEU A 73 8.83 11.54 18.88
CA LEU A 73 8.41 10.41 18.06
C LEU A 73 9.20 10.31 16.75
N CYS A 74 9.51 11.45 16.11
CA CYS A 74 10.39 11.48 14.93
C CYS A 74 11.82 11.02 15.25
N ILE A 75 12.37 11.39 16.43
CA ILE A 75 13.69 10.93 16.87
C ILE A 75 13.68 9.42 17.12
N LEU A 76 12.65 8.88 17.77
CA LEU A 76 12.48 7.44 17.94
C LEU A 76 12.38 6.72 16.58
N GLY A 77 11.63 7.30 15.64
CA GLY A 77 11.57 6.81 14.26
C GLY A 77 12.94 6.80 13.58
N PHE A 78 13.74 7.85 13.75
CA PHE A 78 15.10 7.93 13.22
C PHE A 78 16.04 6.87 13.82
N ILE A 79 15.97 6.66 15.14
CA ILE A 79 16.74 5.59 15.82
C ILE A 79 16.33 4.23 15.27
N SER A 80 15.02 3.96 15.14
CA SER A 80 14.53 2.68 14.60
C SER A 80 14.99 2.45 13.16
N ALA A 81 15.04 3.50 12.33
CA ALA A 81 15.55 3.42 10.96
C ALA A 81 17.05 3.10 10.92
N ILE A 82 17.84 3.66 11.84
CA ILE A 82 19.27 3.31 11.99
C ILE A 82 19.39 1.83 12.37
N THR A 83 18.64 1.38 13.38
CA THR A 83 18.68 -0.03 13.83
C THR A 83 18.35 -0.98 12.68
N VAL A 84 17.28 -0.72 11.92
CA VAL A 84 16.91 -1.52 10.74
C VAL A 84 18.01 -1.48 9.68
N SER A 85 18.62 -0.31 9.43
CA SER A 85 19.71 -0.19 8.44
C SER A 85 20.98 -0.96 8.84
N VAL A 86 21.29 -1.02 10.14
CA VAL A 86 22.41 -1.82 10.66
C VAL A 86 22.08 -3.30 10.54
N LEU A 87 20.88 -3.72 10.93
CA LEU A 87 20.43 -5.11 10.81
C LEU A 87 20.45 -5.58 9.34
N ASP A 88 19.97 -4.74 8.42
CA ASP A 88 19.99 -5.02 6.98
C ASP A 88 21.43 -5.24 6.48
N LYS A 89 22.37 -4.34 6.84
CA LYS A 89 23.79 -4.48 6.47
C LYS A 89 24.45 -5.72 7.08
N VAL A 90 24.18 -6.01 8.34
CA VAL A 90 24.78 -7.16 9.04
C VAL A 90 24.25 -8.46 8.45
N GLY A 91 22.93 -8.57 8.24
CA GLY A 91 22.30 -9.74 7.63
C GLY A 91 22.80 -9.98 6.19
N MET A 92 22.95 -8.91 5.40
CA MET A 92 23.52 -8.97 4.06
C MET A 92 24.94 -9.55 4.03
N LYS A 93 25.78 -9.07 4.95
CA LYS A 93 27.18 -9.53 5.08
C LYS A 93 27.26 -10.98 5.57
N GLN A 94 26.43 -11.36 6.54
CA GLN A 94 26.41 -12.72 7.09
C GLN A 94 25.97 -13.77 6.07
N LEU A 95 25.03 -13.44 5.20
CA LEU A 95 24.52 -14.34 4.18
C LEU A 95 25.34 -14.29 2.87
N GLY A 96 26.37 -13.44 2.78
CA GLY A 96 27.21 -13.30 1.59
C GLY A 96 26.49 -12.73 0.35
N LEU A 97 25.33 -12.08 0.54
CA LEU A 97 24.54 -11.50 -0.57
C LEU A 97 25.15 -10.21 -1.13
N ASP A 98 26.22 -9.70 -0.53
CA ASP A 98 26.93 -8.51 -1.01
C ASP A 98 27.36 -8.65 -2.47
N GLY A 99 27.84 -9.83 -2.88
CA GLY A 99 28.25 -10.10 -4.26
C GLY A 99 27.07 -10.11 -5.26
N VAL A 100 25.90 -10.60 -4.84
CA VAL A 100 24.70 -10.71 -5.69
C VAL A 100 24.11 -9.31 -5.97
N ILE A 101 24.06 -8.44 -4.96
CA ILE A 101 23.61 -7.05 -5.16
C ILE A 101 24.65 -6.26 -5.94
N GLN A 102 25.95 -6.47 -5.72
CA GLN A 102 26.99 -5.72 -6.43
C GLN A 102 27.11 -6.10 -7.91
N GLN A 103 26.78 -7.34 -8.28
CA GLN A 103 26.60 -7.76 -9.69
C GLN A 103 25.29 -7.21 -10.31
N GLU A 104 24.20 -7.13 -9.55
CA GLU A 104 22.91 -6.58 -10.02
C GLU A 104 22.83 -5.04 -9.99
N SER A 105 23.71 -4.36 -9.24
CA SER A 105 23.82 -2.90 -9.13
C SER A 105 24.48 -2.25 -10.37
N LYS A 106 24.35 -2.87 -11.55
CA LYS A 106 24.59 -2.13 -12.80
C LYS A 106 23.64 -0.93 -12.79
N LYS A 107 24.22 0.28 -12.75
CA LYS A 107 23.53 1.59 -12.74
C LYS A 107 22.19 1.48 -13.47
N VAL A 108 21.08 1.46 -12.73
CA VAL A 108 19.74 1.41 -13.32
C VAL A 108 19.61 2.62 -14.23
N ARG A 109 19.68 2.40 -15.54
CA ARG A 109 19.43 3.49 -16.49
C ARG A 109 17.94 3.71 -16.50
N VAL A 110 17.52 4.98 -16.51
CA VAL A 110 16.11 5.37 -16.66
C VAL A 110 15.47 4.73 -17.90
N GLN A 111 16.28 4.36 -18.90
CA GLN A 111 15.86 3.62 -20.09
C GLN A 111 15.39 2.18 -19.80
N ASP A 112 15.90 1.51 -18.76
CA ASP A 112 15.47 0.15 -18.40
C ASP A 112 14.08 0.14 -17.77
N VAL A 113 13.61 1.28 -17.25
CA VAL A 113 12.23 1.45 -16.76
C VAL A 113 11.22 1.34 -17.91
N ARG A 114 11.57 1.79 -19.11
CA ARG A 114 10.71 1.62 -20.31
C ARG A 114 10.67 0.18 -20.82
N ARG A 115 11.62 -0.67 -20.42
CA ARG A 115 11.66 -2.09 -20.78
C ARG A 115 10.89 -2.99 -19.81
N LEU A 116 10.28 -2.41 -18.77
CA LEU A 116 9.44 -3.16 -17.83
C LEU A 116 8.25 -3.78 -18.57
N PRO A 117 7.86 -5.01 -18.19
CA PRO A 117 6.85 -5.77 -18.91
C PRO A 117 5.48 -5.10 -18.80
N LEU A 118 4.61 -5.32 -19.80
CA LEU A 118 3.26 -4.74 -19.84
C LEU A 118 2.45 -5.04 -18.56
N ARG A 119 2.65 -6.23 -17.96
CA ARG A 119 2.04 -6.62 -16.67
C ARG A 119 2.36 -5.63 -15.53
N TYR A 120 3.57 -5.09 -15.49
CA TYR A 120 3.96 -4.14 -14.46
C TYR A 120 3.21 -2.81 -14.67
N TRP A 121 3.13 -2.31 -15.90
CA TRP A 121 2.41 -1.07 -16.20
C TRP A 121 0.91 -1.18 -15.93
N LEU A 122 0.28 -2.29 -16.31
CA LEU A 122 -1.13 -2.56 -16.00
C LEU A 122 -1.37 -2.64 -14.48
N LEU A 123 -0.43 -3.22 -13.74
CA LEU A 123 -0.48 -3.29 -12.28
C LEU A 123 -0.35 -1.89 -11.65
N VAL A 124 0.60 -1.07 -12.12
CA VAL A 124 0.76 0.33 -11.67
C VAL A 124 -0.50 1.15 -11.96
N LEU A 125 -1.11 0.99 -13.14
CA LEU A 125 -2.36 1.66 -13.49
C LEU A 125 -3.52 1.20 -12.60
N THR A 126 -3.61 -0.10 -12.30
CA THR A 126 -4.63 -0.65 -11.40
C THR A 126 -4.49 -0.06 -9.99
N ILE A 127 -3.26 0.01 -9.47
CA ILE A 127 -2.95 0.69 -8.20
C ILE A 127 -3.39 2.16 -8.29
N MET A 128 -2.97 2.89 -9.32
CA MET A 128 -3.30 4.31 -9.47
C MET A 128 -4.82 4.54 -9.44
N PHE A 129 -5.61 3.84 -10.27
CA PHE A 129 -7.06 4.03 -10.33
C PHE A 129 -7.77 3.64 -9.02
N PHE A 130 -7.35 2.55 -8.38
CA PHE A 130 -7.92 2.13 -7.10
C PHE A 130 -7.75 3.22 -6.03
N TYR A 131 -6.52 3.70 -5.86
CA TYR A 131 -6.19 4.68 -4.84
C TYR A 131 -6.70 6.09 -5.17
N ASN A 132 -6.85 6.44 -6.44
CA ASN A 132 -7.51 7.68 -6.88
C ASN A 132 -9.00 7.71 -6.52
N GLY A 133 -9.68 6.56 -6.44
CA GLY A 133 -11.05 6.50 -5.96
C GLY A 133 -11.15 6.65 -4.44
N VAL A 134 -10.26 6.00 -3.70
CA VAL A 134 -10.34 5.91 -2.24
C VAL A 134 -9.82 7.16 -1.54
N PHE A 135 -8.60 7.62 -1.84
CA PHE A 135 -7.96 8.68 -1.04
C PHE A 135 -8.65 10.05 -1.13
N PRO A 136 -9.01 10.55 -2.33
CA PRO A 136 -9.77 11.79 -2.43
C PRO A 136 -11.13 11.70 -1.74
N PHE A 137 -11.82 10.55 -1.84
CA PHE A 137 -13.06 10.36 -1.09
C PHE A 137 -12.84 10.45 0.41
N VAL A 138 -11.83 9.74 0.96
CA VAL A 138 -11.55 9.77 2.41
C VAL A 138 -11.15 11.17 2.88
N ALA A 139 -10.45 11.95 2.06
CA ALA A 139 -10.07 13.33 2.38
C ALA A 139 -11.30 14.25 2.57
N ASP A 140 -12.32 14.07 1.75
CA ASP A 140 -13.55 14.88 1.77
C ASP A 140 -14.74 14.20 2.49
N ALA A 141 -14.57 12.95 2.94
CA ALA A 141 -15.65 12.12 3.50
C ALA A 141 -16.30 12.74 4.74
N SER A 142 -15.51 13.38 5.62
CA SER A 142 -16.04 14.02 6.83
C SER A 142 -17.01 15.15 6.48
N LYS A 143 -16.69 15.97 5.46
CA LYS A 143 -17.56 17.05 4.99
C LYS A 143 -18.78 16.51 4.24
N PHE A 144 -18.59 15.49 3.42
CA PHE A 144 -19.69 14.79 2.74
C PHE A 144 -20.74 14.26 3.73
N ILE A 145 -20.30 13.62 4.82
CA ILE A 145 -21.18 13.05 5.84
C ILE A 145 -21.97 14.13 6.56
N GLN A 146 -21.35 15.26 6.90
CA GLN A 146 -22.02 16.40 7.53
C GLN A 146 -23.05 17.06 6.62
N ASP A 147 -22.68 17.31 5.35
CA ASP A 147 -23.58 17.95 4.40
C ASP A 147 -24.78 17.06 4.07
N LYS A 148 -24.59 15.74 4.04
CA LYS A 148 -25.63 14.76 3.71
C LYS A 148 -26.55 14.42 4.89
N SER A 149 -26.02 14.34 6.12
CA SER A 149 -26.76 13.91 7.30
C SER A 149 -26.76 15.00 8.36
N ALA A 150 -27.88 15.72 8.49
CA ALA A 150 -28.04 16.91 9.34
C ALA A 150 -27.95 16.68 10.87
N GLY A 151 -27.42 15.54 11.32
CA GLY A 151 -27.30 15.17 12.74
C GLY A 151 -25.88 14.83 13.21
N TYR A 152 -24.87 14.87 12.34
CA TYR A 152 -23.49 14.57 12.72
C TYR A 152 -22.71 15.85 13.05
N SER A 153 -22.04 15.86 14.20
CA SER A 153 -21.03 16.88 14.51
C SER A 153 -19.78 16.70 13.64
N GLN A 154 -18.95 17.75 13.56
CA GLN A 154 -17.66 17.70 12.84
C GLN A 154 -16.76 16.55 13.33
N GLN A 155 -16.77 16.30 14.65
CA GLN A 155 -15.97 15.23 15.25
C GLN A 155 -16.52 13.86 14.89
N GLU A 156 -17.82 13.62 15.03
CA GLU A 156 -18.42 12.31 14.71
C GLU A 156 -18.27 11.97 13.22
N ALA A 157 -18.43 12.94 12.33
CA ALA A 157 -18.21 12.71 10.90
C ALA A 157 -16.75 12.37 10.57
N ALA A 158 -15.79 12.99 11.27
CA ALA A 158 -14.38 12.66 11.14
C ALA A 158 -14.07 11.23 11.65
N TYR A 159 -14.68 10.81 12.78
CA TYR A 159 -14.57 9.43 13.27
C TYR A 159 -15.14 8.42 12.27
N VAL A 160 -16.33 8.70 11.73
CA VAL A 160 -16.96 7.79 10.73
C VAL A 160 -16.13 7.70 9.45
N ALA A 161 -15.50 8.79 9.00
CA ALA A 161 -14.55 8.79 7.89
C ALA A 161 -13.25 8.03 8.23
N GLY A 162 -12.76 8.17 9.46
CA GLY A 162 -11.58 7.46 9.99
C GLY A 162 -11.77 5.94 10.09
N ALA A 163 -13.01 5.47 10.26
CA ALA A 163 -13.34 4.05 10.34
C ALA A 163 -12.85 3.22 9.14
N VAL A 164 -12.60 3.85 7.98
CA VAL A 164 -11.96 3.22 6.81
C VAL A 164 -10.57 2.69 7.17
N TYR A 165 -9.79 3.48 7.91
CA TYR A 165 -8.44 3.11 8.32
C TYR A 165 -8.44 2.18 9.55
N ASP A 166 -9.40 2.33 10.46
CA ASP A 166 -9.53 1.47 11.64
C ASP A 166 -9.91 0.04 11.25
N SER A 167 -10.88 -0.12 10.34
CA SER A 167 -11.21 -1.43 9.79
C SER A 167 -10.01 -2.03 9.05
N SER A 168 -9.26 -1.19 8.32
CA SER A 168 -8.07 -1.66 7.63
C SER A 168 -6.93 -2.07 8.54
N LEU A 169 -6.75 -1.39 9.68
CA LEU A 169 -5.78 -1.77 10.71
C LEU A 169 -6.00 -3.21 11.17
N VAL A 170 -7.24 -3.59 11.46
CA VAL A 170 -7.57 -4.92 11.97
C VAL A 170 -7.49 -5.98 10.87
N LEU A 171 -7.98 -5.67 9.67
CA LEU A 171 -8.09 -6.66 8.60
C LEU A 171 -6.79 -6.85 7.79
N SER A 172 -5.90 -5.86 7.69
CA SER A 172 -4.76 -5.92 6.76
C SER A 172 -3.84 -7.12 7.00
N ALA A 173 -3.53 -7.45 8.27
CA ALA A 173 -2.72 -8.62 8.60
C ALA A 173 -3.46 -9.93 8.27
N ALA A 174 -4.73 -10.07 8.69
CA ALA A 174 -5.53 -11.27 8.45
C ALA A 174 -5.74 -11.55 6.95
N VAL A 175 -6.00 -10.49 6.18
CA VAL A 175 -6.14 -10.57 4.73
C VAL A 175 -4.80 -10.89 4.05
N GLY A 176 -3.68 -10.36 4.56
CA GLY A 176 -2.34 -10.75 4.11
C GLY A 176 -2.11 -12.26 4.25
N ILE A 177 -2.45 -12.83 5.42
CA ILE A 177 -2.41 -14.29 5.65
C ILE A 177 -3.29 -15.02 4.65
N LEU A 178 -4.54 -14.60 4.50
CA LEU A 178 -5.49 -15.25 3.58
C LEU A 178 -4.98 -15.27 2.13
N ILE A 179 -4.44 -14.14 1.66
CA ILE A 179 -3.91 -14.01 0.31
C ILE A 179 -2.67 -14.89 0.12
N ASP A 180 -1.80 -14.99 1.12
CA ASP A 180 -0.63 -15.86 1.06
C ASP A 180 -1.03 -17.37 1.07
N TYR A 181 -2.08 -17.74 1.80
CA TYR A 181 -2.60 -19.11 1.80
C TYR A 181 -3.32 -19.49 0.49
N VAL A 182 -4.15 -18.59 -0.05
CA VAL A 182 -4.97 -18.88 -1.24
C VAL A 182 -4.19 -18.67 -2.55
N GLY A 183 -3.32 -17.65 -2.59
CA GLY A 183 -2.70 -17.14 -3.80
C GLY A 183 -3.68 -16.30 -4.63
N LEU A 184 -3.60 -16.36 -5.96
CA LEU A 184 -4.57 -15.71 -6.87
C LEU A 184 -4.71 -14.19 -6.67
N ARG A 185 -3.58 -13.51 -6.47
CA ARG A 185 -3.54 -12.06 -6.14
C ARG A 185 -4.23 -11.21 -7.21
N GLY A 186 -4.16 -11.60 -8.48
CA GLY A 186 -4.85 -10.94 -9.59
C GLY A 186 -6.38 -11.04 -9.49
N VAL A 187 -6.92 -12.21 -9.12
CA VAL A 187 -8.38 -12.40 -8.92
C VAL A 187 -8.87 -11.60 -7.72
N PHE A 188 -8.11 -11.59 -6.61
CA PHE A 188 -8.44 -10.74 -5.47
C PHE A 188 -8.45 -9.25 -5.84
N ALA A 189 -7.49 -8.78 -6.64
CA ALA A 189 -7.47 -7.41 -7.12
C ALA A 189 -8.72 -7.03 -7.93
N VAL A 190 -9.22 -7.93 -8.80
CA VAL A 190 -10.48 -7.70 -9.54
C VAL A 190 -11.68 -7.74 -8.59
N GLY A 191 -11.75 -8.75 -7.73
CA GLY A 191 -12.84 -8.90 -6.76
C GLY A 191 -12.99 -7.66 -5.87
N CYS A 192 -11.89 -7.08 -5.42
CA CYS A 192 -11.90 -5.86 -4.62
C CYS A 192 -12.39 -4.66 -5.41
N ALA A 193 -11.87 -4.46 -6.63
CA ALA A 193 -12.31 -3.35 -7.47
C ALA A 193 -13.82 -3.42 -7.78
N VAL A 194 -14.34 -4.63 -8.02
CA VAL A 194 -15.78 -4.86 -8.22
C VAL A 194 -16.57 -4.60 -6.93
N LEU A 195 -16.08 -5.05 -5.78
CA LEU A 195 -16.71 -4.82 -4.47
C LEU A 195 -16.66 -3.36 -4.02
N THR A 196 -15.76 -2.54 -4.55
CA THR A 196 -15.71 -1.09 -4.29
C THR A 196 -16.80 -0.32 -5.05
N LEU A 197 -17.26 -0.81 -6.21
CA LEU A 197 -18.31 -0.18 -7.01
C LEU A 197 -19.64 0.03 -6.23
N PRO A 198 -20.22 -0.99 -5.56
CA PRO A 198 -21.46 -0.81 -4.80
C PRO A 198 -21.30 0.16 -3.62
N VAL A 199 -20.09 0.32 -3.07
CA VAL A 199 -19.84 1.28 -1.97
C VAL A 199 -20.10 2.71 -2.44
N PHE A 200 -19.53 3.10 -3.57
CA PHE A 200 -19.76 4.42 -4.13
C PHE A 200 -21.21 4.61 -4.61
N ALA A 201 -21.85 3.57 -5.15
CA ALA A 201 -23.26 3.62 -5.51
C ALA A 201 -24.17 3.80 -4.28
N LEU A 202 -23.90 3.08 -3.18
CA LEU A 202 -24.63 3.20 -1.92
C LEU A 202 -24.47 4.60 -1.32
N LEU A 203 -23.24 5.13 -1.32
CA LEU A 203 -22.94 6.48 -0.86
C LEU A 203 -23.61 7.56 -1.74
N ALA A 204 -23.71 7.35 -3.05
CA ALA A 204 -24.31 8.31 -3.97
C ALA A 204 -25.84 8.34 -3.90
N PHE A 205 -26.49 7.17 -3.84
CA PHE A 205 -27.94 7.05 -4.08
C PHE A 205 -28.78 6.67 -2.86
N THR A 206 -28.16 6.22 -1.75
CA THR A 206 -28.90 5.62 -0.63
C THR A 206 -28.65 6.37 0.69
N PHE A 207 -29.63 6.33 1.61
CA PHE A 207 -29.55 6.87 2.97
C PHE A 207 -29.08 5.83 4.01
N VAL A 208 -28.21 4.90 3.59
CA VAL A 208 -27.60 3.93 4.52
C VAL A 208 -26.67 4.69 5.49
N PRO A 209 -26.57 4.27 6.78
CA PRO A 209 -25.63 4.87 7.72
C PRO A 209 -24.22 4.93 7.12
N PRO A 210 -23.57 6.11 7.09
CA PRO A 210 -22.28 6.28 6.42
C PRO A 210 -21.18 5.35 6.94
N LEU A 211 -21.29 4.92 8.21
CA LEU A 211 -20.41 3.95 8.84
C LEU A 211 -20.35 2.60 8.10
N VAL A 212 -21.48 2.11 7.58
CA VAL A 212 -21.50 0.83 6.85
C VAL A 212 -20.67 0.93 5.59
N SER A 213 -20.81 2.03 4.86
CA SER A 213 -20.07 2.27 3.62
C SER A 213 -18.58 2.52 3.87
N THR A 214 -18.21 3.24 4.94
CA THR A 214 -16.80 3.49 5.26
C THR A 214 -16.10 2.23 5.76
N VAL A 215 -16.76 1.40 6.57
CA VAL A 215 -16.22 0.09 6.98
C VAL A 215 -16.08 -0.84 5.77
N TRP A 216 -17.09 -0.92 4.89
CA TRP A 216 -16.98 -1.71 3.65
C TRP A 216 -15.80 -1.21 2.79
N LEU A 217 -15.67 0.10 2.62
CA LEU A 217 -14.55 0.68 1.87
C LEU A 217 -13.20 0.23 2.46
N GLY A 218 -13.05 0.27 3.78
CA GLY A 218 -11.85 -0.18 4.49
C GLY A 218 -11.54 -1.68 4.32
N ILE A 219 -12.57 -2.53 4.27
CA ILE A 219 -12.42 -3.95 3.92
C ILE A 219 -11.84 -4.08 2.50
N THR A 220 -12.48 -3.46 1.50
CA THR A 220 -11.99 -3.55 0.10
C THR A 220 -10.59 -2.97 -0.08
N TYR A 221 -10.29 -1.89 0.62
CA TYR A 221 -8.96 -1.27 0.66
C TYR A 221 -7.90 -2.23 1.21
N SER A 222 -8.21 -2.99 2.27
CA SER A 222 -7.25 -3.91 2.90
C SER A 222 -6.86 -5.04 1.96
N PHE A 223 -7.84 -5.63 1.28
CA PHE A 223 -7.56 -6.66 0.27
C PHE A 223 -6.81 -6.10 -0.94
N ALA A 224 -7.16 -4.90 -1.41
CA ALA A 224 -6.44 -4.28 -2.52
C ALA A 224 -4.98 -3.98 -2.14
N ALA A 225 -4.73 -3.38 -0.97
CA ALA A 225 -3.39 -3.06 -0.52
C ALA A 225 -2.52 -4.32 -0.30
N ALA A 226 -3.09 -5.36 0.32
CA ALA A 226 -2.41 -6.63 0.58
C ALA A 226 -2.20 -7.48 -0.69
N SER A 227 -2.96 -7.27 -1.76
CA SER A 227 -2.78 -7.99 -3.04
C SER A 227 -1.89 -7.25 -4.03
N LEU A 228 -2.09 -5.94 -4.21
CA LEU A 228 -1.49 -5.18 -5.31
C LEU A 228 -0.01 -4.83 -5.07
N TRP A 229 0.36 -4.36 -3.87
CA TRP A 229 1.75 -3.98 -3.57
C TRP A 229 2.71 -5.17 -3.54
N PRO A 230 2.36 -6.30 -2.89
CA PRO A 230 3.15 -7.53 -2.94
C PRO A 230 3.27 -8.14 -4.34
N SER A 231 2.47 -7.69 -5.31
CA SER A 231 2.52 -8.19 -6.68
C SER A 231 3.62 -7.51 -7.52
N ILE A 232 4.06 -6.29 -7.16
CA ILE A 232 5.20 -5.60 -7.81
C ILE A 232 6.50 -6.44 -7.75
N PRO A 233 6.98 -6.90 -6.58
CA PRO A 233 8.25 -7.63 -6.49
C PRO A 233 8.21 -9.00 -7.18
N LEU A 234 7.03 -9.52 -7.50
CA LEU A 234 6.87 -10.78 -8.24
C LEU A 234 7.02 -10.59 -9.76
N VAL A 235 6.80 -9.37 -10.27
CA VAL A 235 6.80 -9.11 -11.72
C VAL A 235 8.06 -8.41 -12.21
N VAL A 236 8.87 -7.86 -11.31
CA VAL A 236 10.12 -7.13 -11.61
C VAL A 236 11.36 -7.83 -11.04
N PRO A 237 12.51 -7.75 -11.73
CA PRO A 237 13.78 -8.23 -11.19
C PRO A 237 14.22 -7.45 -9.94
N GLN A 238 14.93 -8.14 -9.03
CA GLN A 238 15.43 -7.59 -7.76
C GLN A 238 16.33 -6.36 -7.98
N ALA A 239 17.19 -6.39 -9.00
CA ALA A 239 18.03 -5.26 -9.44
C ALA A 239 17.25 -3.94 -9.61
N THR A 240 16.03 -4.02 -10.17
CA THR A 240 15.21 -2.85 -10.52
C THR A 240 14.08 -2.59 -9.54
N LEU A 241 13.98 -3.39 -8.47
CA LEU A 241 12.85 -3.39 -7.56
C LEU A 241 12.62 -2.03 -6.90
N GLY A 242 13.69 -1.38 -6.44
CA GLY A 242 13.59 -0.05 -5.82
C GLY A 242 13.06 1.01 -6.78
N THR A 243 13.54 1.00 -8.03
CA THR A 243 13.08 1.93 -9.08
C THR A 243 11.64 1.65 -9.49
N ALA A 244 11.26 0.38 -9.61
CA ALA A 244 9.88 -0.01 -9.91
C ALA A 244 8.91 0.41 -8.79
N MET A 245 9.22 0.11 -7.53
CA MET A 245 8.43 0.57 -6.38
C MET A 245 8.34 2.10 -6.34
N GLY A 246 9.45 2.80 -6.54
CA GLY A 246 9.48 4.26 -6.56
C GLY A 246 8.63 4.86 -7.68
N LEU A 247 8.69 4.28 -8.89
CA LEU A 247 7.87 4.72 -10.01
C LEU A 247 6.37 4.44 -9.75
N ALA A 248 6.02 3.27 -9.25
CA ALA A 248 4.64 2.91 -8.90
C ALA A 248 4.05 3.89 -7.88
N THR A 249 4.78 4.17 -6.79
CA THR A 249 4.38 5.15 -5.78
C THR A 249 4.29 6.57 -6.36
N SER A 250 5.21 6.95 -7.24
CA SER A 250 5.19 8.27 -7.88
C SER A 250 3.95 8.46 -8.77
N VAL A 251 3.64 7.47 -9.62
CA VAL A 251 2.44 7.48 -10.47
C VAL A 251 1.17 7.52 -9.62
N GLN A 252 1.13 6.74 -8.54
CA GLN A 252 0.03 6.78 -7.58
C GLN A 252 -0.14 8.18 -6.97
N MET A 253 0.93 8.79 -6.45
CA MET A 253 0.86 10.11 -5.80
C MET A 253 0.47 11.23 -6.75
N ILE A 254 0.97 11.19 -7.99
CA ILE A 254 0.55 12.11 -9.06
C ILE A 254 -0.93 11.91 -9.38
N GLY A 255 -1.38 10.66 -9.49
CA GLY A 255 -2.79 10.33 -9.71
C GLY A 255 -3.69 10.88 -8.61
N ILE A 256 -3.33 10.70 -7.34
CA ILE A 256 -4.10 11.19 -6.19
C ILE A 256 -4.11 12.72 -6.20
N GLY A 257 -2.96 13.35 -6.47
CA GLY A 257 -2.84 14.80 -6.58
C GLY A 257 -3.75 15.39 -7.66
N LEU A 258 -3.74 14.82 -8.87
CA LEU A 258 -4.63 15.23 -9.97
C LEU A 258 -6.10 15.00 -9.61
N SER A 259 -6.42 13.86 -8.99
CA SER A 259 -7.79 13.55 -8.57
C SER A 259 -8.29 14.55 -7.52
N ASN A 260 -7.46 14.92 -6.55
CA ASN A 260 -7.79 15.95 -5.55
C ASN A 260 -8.02 17.33 -6.21
N LEU A 261 -7.26 17.68 -7.25
CA LEU A 261 -7.50 18.93 -7.98
C LEU A 261 -8.83 18.92 -8.72
N ILE A 262 -9.19 17.79 -9.35
CA ILE A 262 -10.48 17.61 -10.04
C ILE A 262 -11.63 17.69 -9.03
N VAL A 263 -11.53 16.97 -7.90
CA VAL A 263 -12.52 17.02 -6.82
C VAL A 263 -12.65 18.43 -6.26
N GLY A 264 -11.54 19.11 -6.02
CA GLY A 264 -11.52 20.51 -5.58
C GLY A 264 -12.21 21.46 -6.56
N HIS A 265 -12.08 21.21 -7.87
CA HIS A 265 -12.80 21.98 -8.89
C HIS A 265 -14.31 21.69 -8.90
N ILE A 266 -14.72 20.42 -8.75
CA ILE A 266 -16.12 20.02 -8.69
C ILE A 266 -16.82 20.60 -7.44
N LEU A 267 -16.15 20.53 -6.29
CA LEU A 267 -16.69 21.00 -5.02
C LEU A 267 -16.50 22.50 -4.80
N GLY A 268 -15.57 23.15 -5.52
CA GLY A 268 -15.13 24.51 -5.29
C GLY A 268 -16.25 25.56 -5.31
N THR A 269 -16.55 26.15 -4.15
CA THR A 269 -17.45 27.29 -4.00
C THR A 269 -16.65 28.57 -3.79
N LYS A 270 -17.08 29.69 -4.37
CA LYS A 270 -16.45 31.01 -4.16
C LYS A 270 -16.71 31.60 -2.75
N SER A 271 -17.55 30.96 -1.96
CA SER A 271 -17.91 31.40 -0.60
C SER A 271 -17.76 30.21 0.35
N SER A 272 -16.93 30.40 1.37
CA SER A 272 -16.50 29.37 2.33
C SER A 272 -17.60 28.91 3.31
N GLU A 273 -18.78 29.54 3.28
CA GLU A 273 -19.82 29.47 4.32
C GLU A 273 -21.13 28.79 3.86
N LEU A 274 -21.33 28.52 2.56
CA LEU A 274 -22.55 27.81 2.11
C LEU A 274 -22.31 26.30 2.06
N LYS A 275 -23.22 25.55 2.71
CA LYS A 275 -23.37 24.10 2.55
C LYS A 275 -23.25 23.73 1.07
N ILE A 276 -22.38 22.77 0.75
CA ILE A 276 -22.16 22.38 -0.64
C ILE A 276 -23.43 21.67 -1.12
N PRO A 277 -24.02 22.07 -2.26
CA PRO A 277 -25.24 21.43 -2.75
C PRO A 277 -24.98 19.96 -3.07
N LEU A 278 -25.92 19.09 -2.70
CA LEU A 278 -25.80 17.63 -2.87
C LEU A 278 -25.51 17.20 -4.32
N TRP A 279 -25.95 17.98 -5.32
CA TRP A 279 -25.65 17.70 -6.73
C TRP A 279 -24.14 17.70 -7.04
N ARG A 280 -23.34 18.56 -6.39
CA ARG A 280 -21.88 18.58 -6.59
C ARG A 280 -21.23 17.35 -5.96
N TRP A 281 -21.73 16.92 -4.80
CA TRP A 281 -21.34 15.67 -4.19
C TRP A 281 -21.69 14.47 -5.09
N GLN A 282 -22.84 14.49 -5.76
CA GLN A 282 -23.18 13.47 -6.76
C GLN A 282 -22.20 13.48 -7.95
N GLN A 283 -21.80 14.64 -8.46
CA GLN A 283 -20.79 14.74 -9.51
C GLN A 283 -19.43 14.17 -9.08
N MET A 284 -18.99 14.46 -7.84
CA MET A 284 -17.80 13.85 -7.26
C MET A 284 -17.94 12.32 -7.20
N MET A 285 -19.09 11.80 -6.76
CA MET A 285 -19.33 10.36 -6.69
C MET A 285 -19.33 9.69 -8.06
N VAL A 286 -19.88 10.35 -9.09
CA VAL A 286 -19.80 9.86 -10.48
C VAL A 286 -18.35 9.81 -10.96
N PHE A 287 -17.53 10.81 -10.62
CA PHE A 287 -16.08 10.78 -10.91
C PHE A 287 -15.37 9.63 -10.19
N MET A 288 -15.70 9.34 -8.92
CA MET A 288 -15.13 8.20 -8.19
C MET A 288 -15.58 6.86 -8.78
N LEU A 289 -16.84 6.77 -9.21
CA LEU A 289 -17.39 5.59 -9.86
C LEU A 289 -16.70 5.35 -11.22
N ALA A 290 -16.45 6.40 -12.00
CA ALA A 290 -15.68 6.32 -13.24
C ALA A 290 -14.25 5.81 -13.01
N ASN A 291 -13.55 6.30 -11.97
CA ASN A 291 -12.23 5.78 -11.58
C ASN A 291 -12.29 4.31 -11.17
N THR A 292 -13.34 3.89 -10.45
CA THR A 292 -13.54 2.50 -10.05
C THR A 292 -13.79 1.59 -11.26
N VAL A 293 -14.58 2.04 -12.24
CA VAL A 293 -14.79 1.32 -13.50
C VAL A 293 -13.47 1.20 -14.28
N ALA A 294 -12.69 2.28 -14.38
CA ALA A 294 -11.37 2.25 -15.00
C ALA A 294 -10.42 1.28 -14.27
N CYS A 295 -10.48 1.23 -12.93
CA CYS A 295 -9.75 0.25 -12.12
C CYS A 295 -10.15 -1.18 -12.44
N ILE A 296 -11.46 -1.46 -12.57
CA ILE A 296 -11.96 -2.80 -12.93
C ILE A 296 -11.44 -3.18 -14.32
N MET A 297 -11.54 -2.28 -15.30
CA MET A 297 -11.02 -2.53 -16.65
C MET A 297 -9.51 -2.82 -16.64
N ALA A 298 -8.72 -2.00 -15.95
CA ALA A 298 -7.28 -2.19 -15.82
C ALA A 298 -6.94 -3.53 -15.14
N SER A 299 -7.67 -3.88 -14.08
CA SER A 299 -7.48 -5.11 -13.31
C SER A 299 -7.87 -6.36 -14.11
N VAL A 300 -8.94 -6.29 -14.91
CA VAL A 300 -9.34 -7.37 -15.82
C VAL A 300 -8.29 -7.54 -16.92
N CYS A 301 -7.84 -6.45 -17.55
CA CYS A 301 -6.77 -6.48 -18.53
C CYS A 301 -5.48 -7.07 -17.95
N LEU A 302 -5.12 -6.71 -16.72
CA LEU A 302 -3.98 -7.27 -16.01
C LEU A 302 -4.11 -8.79 -15.87
N ASN A 303 -5.27 -9.30 -15.48
CA ASN A 303 -5.50 -10.75 -15.33
C ASN A 303 -5.47 -11.49 -16.67
N VAL A 304 -6.01 -10.89 -17.73
CA VAL A 304 -5.95 -11.48 -19.08
C VAL A 304 -4.50 -11.58 -19.56
N VAL A 305 -3.73 -10.51 -19.41
CA VAL A 305 -2.31 -10.48 -19.81
C VAL A 305 -1.46 -11.40 -18.92
N ASP A 306 -1.72 -11.46 -17.61
CA ASP A 306 -1.04 -12.39 -16.70
C ASP A 306 -1.29 -13.84 -17.11
N LYS A 307 -2.54 -14.20 -17.46
CA LYS A 307 -2.89 -15.53 -17.95
C LYS A 307 -2.16 -15.88 -19.25
N GLN A 308 -1.96 -14.91 -20.14
CA GLN A 308 -1.20 -15.11 -21.39
C GLN A 308 0.31 -15.21 -21.16
N GLN A 309 0.84 -14.60 -20.10
CA GLN A 309 2.29 -14.52 -19.81
C GLN A 309 2.77 -15.51 -18.73
N GLY A 310 2.03 -16.60 -18.50
CA GLY A 310 2.45 -17.70 -17.61
C GLY A 310 1.83 -17.69 -16.21
N GLY A 311 0.94 -16.74 -15.90
CA GLY A 311 0.08 -16.76 -14.71
C GLY A 311 0.82 -16.56 -13.39
N THR A 312 1.87 -15.74 -13.36
CA THR A 312 2.70 -15.54 -12.16
C THR A 312 1.89 -14.94 -11.00
N LEU A 313 0.96 -14.02 -11.28
CA LEU A 313 0.10 -13.39 -10.27
C LEU A 313 -1.07 -14.29 -9.85
N ASN A 314 -1.52 -15.16 -10.76
CA ASN A 314 -2.63 -16.08 -10.54
C ASN A 314 -2.21 -17.52 -10.16
N ARG A 315 -0.93 -17.74 -9.83
CA ARG A 315 -0.49 -19.01 -9.26
C ARG A 315 -1.10 -19.18 -7.86
N SER A 316 -1.86 -20.25 -7.67
CA SER A 316 -2.28 -20.69 -6.34
C SER A 316 -1.09 -21.27 -5.59
N THR A 317 -1.04 -21.06 -4.28
CA THR A 317 0.02 -21.51 -3.37
C THR A 317 0.29 -23.02 -3.48
N LYS A 318 -0.73 -23.84 -3.76
CA LYS A 318 -0.58 -25.29 -4.02
C LYS A 318 0.21 -25.60 -5.30
N ARG A 319 0.02 -24.82 -6.36
CA ARG A 319 0.70 -25.00 -7.65
C ARG A 319 2.11 -24.42 -7.64
N SER A 320 2.38 -23.41 -6.80
CA SER A 320 3.74 -22.91 -6.54
C SER A 320 4.56 -23.91 -5.74
N SER A 321 3.99 -24.50 -4.69
CA SER A 321 4.65 -25.54 -3.88
C SER A 321 4.99 -26.77 -4.73
N ALA A 322 4.09 -27.19 -5.63
CA ALA A 322 4.35 -28.31 -6.55
C ALA A 322 5.37 -27.98 -7.67
N ALA A 323 5.64 -26.71 -7.94
CA ALA A 323 6.65 -26.27 -8.90
C ALA A 323 8.04 -26.13 -8.25
N GLU A 324 8.11 -25.65 -7.01
CA GLU A 324 9.33 -25.67 -6.19
C GLU A 324 9.81 -27.10 -5.93
N VAL A 325 8.90 -28.04 -5.62
CA VAL A 325 9.24 -29.47 -5.45
C VAL A 325 9.73 -30.13 -6.75
N ARG A 326 9.43 -29.55 -7.93
CA ARG A 326 9.88 -30.05 -9.23
C ARG A 326 11.20 -29.44 -9.73
N GLN A 327 11.71 -28.40 -9.08
CA GLN A 327 13.11 -28.00 -9.26
C GLN A 327 13.94 -28.85 -8.30
N PRO A 328 14.74 -29.82 -8.79
CA PRO A 328 15.64 -30.52 -7.90
C PRO A 328 16.57 -29.48 -7.28
N VAL A 329 16.69 -29.57 -5.96
CA VAL A 329 17.64 -28.83 -5.16
C VAL A 329 19.03 -29.26 -5.65
N ASP A 330 19.62 -28.51 -6.58
CA ASP A 330 21.07 -28.56 -6.85
C ASP A 330 21.81 -27.92 -5.67
N THR A 331 21.65 -28.52 -4.48
CA THR A 331 22.68 -28.46 -3.45
C THR A 331 23.60 -29.63 -3.73
N ALA A 332 24.77 -29.31 -4.28
CA ALA A 332 25.90 -30.23 -4.35
C ALA A 332 26.10 -30.93 -2.99
N PRO A 333 26.43 -32.23 -2.96
CA PRO A 333 26.76 -32.92 -1.73
C PRO A 333 28.16 -32.45 -1.29
N LEU A 334 28.23 -31.65 -0.22
CA LEU A 334 29.46 -31.44 0.53
C LEU A 334 29.39 -32.34 1.77
N LEU A 335 29.71 -33.61 1.57
CA LEU A 335 30.13 -34.54 2.62
C LEU A 335 31.25 -35.41 2.04
N ASP A 336 32.47 -34.88 2.09
CA ASP A 336 33.66 -35.72 2.28
C ASP A 336 34.20 -35.37 3.67
N GLU A 337 33.65 -36.03 4.68
CA GLU A 337 34.39 -36.33 5.89
C GLU A 337 35.38 -37.47 5.55
N VAL A 338 36.67 -37.14 5.44
CA VAL A 338 37.72 -38.05 5.92
C VAL A 338 38.71 -37.20 6.68
N GLY A 339 38.47 -37.10 7.98
CA GLY A 339 39.51 -36.80 8.93
C GLY A 339 40.33 -38.06 9.20
N ASP A 340 41.65 -37.86 9.16
CA ASP A 340 42.63 -38.43 10.10
C ASP A 340 42.93 -39.94 10.01
N GLU A 341 44.15 -40.27 9.59
CA GLU A 341 44.95 -41.25 10.33
C GLU A 341 46.45 -41.04 10.07
N GLY A 342 47.19 -41.00 11.17
CA GLY A 342 48.59 -40.64 11.25
C GLY A 342 49.56 -41.69 10.68
N SER A 343 50.80 -41.21 10.52
CA SER A 343 52.05 -41.91 10.85
C SER A 343 52.36 -43.27 10.19
N ILE A 344 53.53 -43.34 9.55
CA ILE A 344 54.66 -44.27 9.82
C ILE A 344 55.44 -44.56 8.52
N ASN A 345 56.75 -44.31 8.63
CA ASN A 345 57.91 -44.68 7.80
C ASN A 345 58.23 -43.86 6.55
#